data_AF-A0A7W1R953-F1
#
_entry.id   AF-A0A7W1R953-F1
#
_cell.length_a   1.000
_cell.length_b   1.000
_cell.length_c   1.000
_cell.angle_alpha   90.00
_cell.angle_beta   90.00
_cell.angle_gamma   90.00
#
_symmetry.space_group_name_H-M   'P 1'
#
loop_
_entity.id
_entity.type
_entity.pdbx_description
1 polymer ?
#
loop_
_entity_poly.entity_id
_entity_poly.type
_entity_poly.pdbx_seq_one_letter_code
_entity_poly.pdbx_strand_id
1 'polypeptide(L)' 'MVTKEEIKSEIENVPDERLPELYQIVKRFAHPKPDSSKPTLMSKLRRIRINAPPDFSENIDLYLSGEKTIE' A
#
# COMPACT_ATOMS: atom_id res chain seq x y z
N MET A 1 15.21 -18.09 -7.60
CA MET A 1 15.43 -16.67 -7.98
C MET A 1 15.12 -16.58 -9.45
N VAL A 2 14.28 -15.63 -9.87
CA VAL A 2 13.96 -15.45 -11.29
C VAL A 2 15.15 -14.76 -11.97
N THR A 3 15.65 -15.34 -13.05
CA THR A 3 16.76 -14.79 -13.83
C THR A 3 16.26 -13.93 -14.98
N LYS A 4 17.15 -13.12 -15.59
CA LYS A 4 16.78 -12.30 -16.74
C LYS A 4 16.49 -13.17 -17.97
N GLU A 5 17.11 -14.33 -18.03
CA GLU A 5 16.99 -15.33 -19.09
C GLU A 5 15.59 -15.95 -19.06
N GLU A 6 15.08 -16.33 -17.88
CA GLU A 6 13.72 -16.85 -17.70
C GLU A 6 12.64 -15.82 -18.09
N ILE A 7 12.87 -14.54 -17.78
CA ILE A 7 11.95 -13.47 -18.17
C ILE A 7 11.91 -13.29 -19.69
N LYS A 8 13.06 -13.38 -20.37
CA LYS A 8 13.13 -13.23 -21.83
C LYS A 8 12.40 -14.37 -22.54
N SER A 9 12.58 -15.62 -22.10
CA SER A 9 11.88 -16.76 -22.71
C SER A 9 10.37 -16.65 -22.56
N GLU A 10 9.88 -16.13 -21.44
CA GLU A 10 8.45 -15.94 -21.22
C GLU A 10 7.88 -14.85 -22.13
N ILE A 11 8.64 -13.76 -22.35
CA ILE A 11 8.25 -12.66 -23.25
C ILE A 11 8.15 -13.15 -24.70
N GLU A 12 9.05 -14.04 -25.14
CA GLU A 12 9.01 -14.61 -26.50
C GLU A 12 7.76 -15.47 -26.76
N ASN A 13 7.16 -16.03 -25.72
CA ASN A 13 5.91 -16.79 -25.82
C ASN A 13 4.66 -15.90 -25.87
N VAL A 14 4.78 -14.58 -25.69
CA VAL A 14 3.65 -13.67 -25.64
C VAL A 14 3.20 -13.31 -27.07
N PRO A 15 1.91 -13.43 -27.40
CA PRO A 15 1.39 -13.05 -28.71
C PRO A 15 1.60 -11.56 -28.99
N ASP A 16 1.87 -11.22 -30.26
CA ASP A 16 2.14 -9.85 -30.73
C ASP A 16 1.06 -8.84 -30.31
N GLU A 17 -0.20 -9.27 -30.27
CA GLU A 17 -1.35 -8.47 -29.87
C GLU A 17 -1.27 -7.97 -28.41
N ARG A 18 -0.55 -8.70 -27.55
CA ARG A 18 -0.39 -8.40 -26.12
C ARG A 18 0.95 -7.75 -25.79
N LEU A 19 1.87 -7.66 -26.75
CA LEU A 19 3.14 -6.95 -26.60
C LEU A 19 3.00 -5.48 -26.19
N PRO A 20 1.99 -4.70 -26.66
CA PRO A 20 1.80 -3.33 -26.21
C PRO A 20 1.53 -3.23 -24.71
N GLU A 21 0.71 -4.13 -24.15
CA GLU A 21 0.40 -4.16 -22.72
C GLU A 21 1.62 -4.58 -21.90
N LEU A 22 2.32 -5.62 -22.36
CA LEU A 22 3.53 -6.12 -21.71
C LEU A 22 4.64 -5.07 -21.68
N TYR A 23 4.83 -4.33 -22.78
CA TYR A 23 5.79 -3.24 -22.83
C TYR A 23 5.48 -2.15 -21.80
N GLN A 24 4.21 -1.79 -21.60
CA GLN A 24 3.84 -0.81 -20.56
C GLN A 24 4.19 -1.31 -19.15
N ILE A 25 3.98 -2.60 -18.88
CA ILE A 25 4.31 -3.22 -17.60
C ILE A 25 5.83 -3.18 -17.37
N VAL A 26 6.62 -3.71 -18.32
CA VAL A 26 8.08 -3.72 -18.25
C VAL A 26 8.64 -2.30 -18.14
N LYS A 27 8.08 -1.33 -18.87
CA LYS A 27 8.47 0.08 -18.80
C LYS A 27 8.26 0.68 -17.40
N ARG A 28 7.14 0.35 -16.73
CA ARG A 28 6.87 0.78 -15.35
C ARG A 28 7.85 0.17 -14.35
N PHE A 29 8.24 -1.10 -14.54
CA PHE A 29 9.20 -1.77 -13.68
C PHE A 29 10.64 -1.30 -13.91
N ALA A 30 11.04 -1.05 -15.16
CA ALA A 30 12.38 -0.61 -15.53
C ALA A 30 12.62 0.87 -15.18
N HIS A 31 11.58 1.69 -15.29
CA HIS A 31 11.60 3.10 -14.92
C HIS A 31 10.52 3.31 -13.88
N PRO A 32 10.74 2.87 -12.62
CA PRO A 32 9.82 3.19 -11.56
C PRO A 32 9.73 4.72 -11.55
N LYS A 33 8.57 5.26 -11.92
CA LYS A 33 8.30 6.66 -11.65
C LYS A 33 8.60 6.82 -10.16
N PRO A 34 9.43 7.79 -9.74
CA PRO A 34 9.56 8.05 -8.32
C PRO A 34 8.14 8.24 -7.84
N ASP A 35 7.70 7.39 -6.93
CA ASP A 35 6.41 7.54 -6.29
C ASP A 35 6.40 8.95 -5.72
N SER A 36 5.78 9.88 -6.45
CA SER A 36 5.38 11.18 -5.94
C SER A 36 4.37 11.01 -4.79
N SER A 37 4.00 9.75 -4.51
CA SER A 37 3.15 9.29 -3.44
C SER A 37 3.91 8.94 -2.15
N LYS A 38 5.16 9.40 -1.92
CA LYS A 38 5.74 9.36 -0.55
C LYS A 38 4.65 9.87 0.40
N PRO A 39 4.07 8.99 1.24
CA PRO A 39 2.82 9.34 1.90
C PRO A 39 3.14 10.50 2.83
N THR A 40 2.46 11.62 2.61
CA THR A 40 2.62 12.80 3.48
C THR A 40 2.32 12.38 4.91
N LEU A 41 2.80 13.15 5.89
CA LEU A 41 2.49 12.90 7.30
C LEU A 41 0.97 12.75 7.50
N MET A 42 0.17 13.60 6.85
CA MET A 42 -1.29 13.52 6.89
C MET A 42 -1.84 12.23 6.25
N SER A 43 -1.28 11.79 5.12
CA SER A 43 -1.65 10.52 4.48
C SER A 43 -1.33 9.31 5.36
N LYS A 44 -0.30 9.38 6.20
CA LYS A 44 0.03 8.34 7.18
C LYS A 44 -0.92 8.39 8.38
N LEU A 45 -1.16 9.59 8.94
CA LEU A 45 -2.10 9.78 10.06
C LEU A 45 -3.52 9.34 9.71
N ARG A 46 -3.99 9.61 8.48
CA ARG A 46 -5.33 9.19 8.00
C ARG A 46 -5.52 7.67 7.96
N ARG A 47 -4.43 6.89 7.90
CA ARG A 47 -4.50 5.42 7.92
C ARG A 47 -4.70 4.85 9.33
N ILE A 48 -4.45 5.65 10.37
CA ILE A 48 -4.68 5.24 11.75
C ILE A 48 -6.19 5.17 11.98
N ARG A 49 -6.68 4.00 12.39
CA ARG A 49 -8.07 3.79 12.81
C ARG A 49 -8.09 3.66 14.32
N ILE A 50 -8.84 4.53 14.98
CA ILE A 50 -9.06 4.46 16.42
C ILE A 50 -10.41 3.76 16.61
N ASN A 51 -10.40 2.54 17.16
CA ASN A 51 -11.60 1.87 17.60
C ASN A 51 -11.77 2.16 19.10
N ALA A 52 -12.66 3.08 19.43
CA ALA A 52 -12.89 3.51 20.81
C ALA A 52 -14.36 3.91 21.02
N PRO A 53 -14.83 3.93 22.28
CA PRO A 53 -16.15 4.45 22.63
C PRO A 53 -16.41 5.87 22.10
N PRO A 54 -17.67 6.25 21.88
CA PRO A 54 -18.05 7.56 21.32
C PRO A 54 -17.57 8.74 22.18
N ASP A 55 -17.33 8.51 23.47
CA ASP A 55 -16.91 9.53 24.43
C ASP A 55 -15.45 9.39 24.88
N PHE A 56 -14.65 8.63 24.12
CA PHE A 56 -13.25 8.33 24.42
C PHE A 56 -12.38 9.60 24.52
N SER A 57 -12.57 10.58 23.63
CA SER A 57 -11.79 11.82 23.66
C SER A 57 -12.07 12.70 24.87
N GLU A 58 -13.29 12.61 25.42
CA GLU A 58 -13.72 13.42 26.55
C GLU A 58 -13.38 12.77 27.89
N ASN A 59 -13.26 11.44 27.91
CA ASN A 59 -13.13 10.63 29.14
C ASN A 59 -11.84 9.79 29.17
N ILE A 60 -10.79 10.20 28.45
CA ILE A 60 -9.54 9.42 28.34
C ILE A 60 -8.96 9.06 29.71
N ASP A 61 -8.99 9.98 30.67
CA ASP A 61 -8.45 9.77 32.01
C ASP A 61 -9.23 8.69 32.79
N LEU A 62 -10.54 8.58 32.56
CA LEU A 62 -11.40 7.56 33.19
C LEU A 62 -11.15 6.16 32.60
N TYR A 63 -10.83 6.09 31.30
CA TYR A 63 -10.41 4.84 30.66
C TYR A 63 -9.00 4.42 31.07
N LEU A 64 -8.08 5.37 31.27
CA LEU A 64 -6.70 5.10 31.70
C LEU A 64 -6.61 4.69 33.18
N SER A 65 -7.46 5.27 34.04
CA SER A 65 -7.56 4.91 35.46
C SER A 65 -8.32 3.60 35.70
N GLY A 66 -9.07 3.10 34.70
CA GLY A 66 -9.88 1.89 34.80
C GLY A 66 -11.23 2.10 35.50
N GLU A 67 -11.58 3.34 35.84
CA GLU A 67 -12.91 3.70 36.36
C GLU A 67 -14.00 3.52 35.30
N LYS A 68 -13.63 3.57 34.01
CA LYS A 68 -14.51 3.32 32.89
C LYS A 68 -13.98 2.19 32.02
N THR A 69 -14.81 1.18 31.79
CA THR A 69 -14.50 0.03 30.95
C THR A 69 -15.20 0.10 29.61
N ILE A 70 -14.59 -0.55 28.63
CA ILE A 70 -15.18 -0.77 27.31
C ILE A 70 -16.00 -2.06 27.46
N GLU A 71 -17.33 -1.99 27.39
CA GLU A 71 -18.20 -3.19 27.29
C GLU A 71 -18.23 -3.75 25.86
#